data_AF-A0AAD9DBS4-F1
#
_entry.id   AF-A0AAD9DBS4-F1
#
_cell.length_a   1.000
_cell.length_b   1.000
_cell.length_c   1.000
_cell.angle_alpha   90.00
_cell.angle_beta   90.00
_cell.angle_gamma   90.00
#
_symmetry.space_group_name_H-M   'P 1'
#
loop_
_entity.id
_entity.type
_entity.pdbx_description
1 polymer ?
#
loop_
_entity_poly.entity_id
_entity_poly.type
_entity_poly.pdbx_seq_one_letter_code
_entity_poly.pdbx_strand_id
1 'polypeptide(L)'
;MTELTETESAASPTDNDSNDEAPCCWLCLAEGPDASGQQFVRDCSCRGSSGYAHISCIIGYAESAESDTNRVGDARNAFIACPNCKQLYQNELRQDLSKARVRFAERDYTMDNAEGVAMHATAVMNRMTLIDAEKQYDRIEGNNLHQTSTRTRVYQD
;
A
#
# COMPACT_ATOMS: atom_id res chain seq x y z
N MET A 1 -43.02 -54.57 -32.61
CA MET A 1 -43.18 -53.30 -33.36
C MET A 1 -42.40 -52.26 -32.60
N THR A 2 -41.38 -51.72 -33.28
CA THR A 2 -40.47 -50.66 -32.86
C THR A 2 -41.21 -49.33 -32.80
N GLU A 3 -41.11 -48.60 -31.69
CA GLU A 3 -41.28 -47.14 -31.68
C GLU A 3 -40.09 -46.51 -30.95
N LEU A 4 -39.47 -45.58 -31.66
CA LEU A 4 -38.32 -44.78 -31.29
C LEU A 4 -38.78 -43.36 -30.97
N THR A 5 -37.92 -42.64 -30.24
CA THR A 5 -37.82 -41.17 -30.12
C THR A 5 -38.89 -40.50 -29.22
N GLU A 6 -38.63 -39.45 -28.44
CA GLU A 6 -37.65 -38.37 -28.56
C GLU A 6 -37.10 -37.95 -27.18
N THR A 7 -35.78 -37.79 -27.09
CA THR A 7 -35.10 -37.11 -25.98
C THR A 7 -35.07 -35.61 -26.26
N GLU A 8 -35.90 -34.84 -25.56
CA GLU A 8 -35.81 -33.38 -25.55
C GLU A 8 -34.71 -32.95 -24.56
N SER A 9 -33.51 -32.74 -25.10
CA SER A 9 -32.40 -32.08 -24.42
C SER A 9 -32.61 -30.56 -24.50
N ALA A 10 -33.29 -30.00 -23.50
CA ALA A 10 -33.37 -28.55 -23.34
C ALA A 10 -31.97 -27.99 -23.05
N ALA A 11 -31.44 -27.23 -24.01
CA ALA A 11 -30.22 -26.46 -23.84
C ALA A 11 -30.46 -25.38 -22.77
N SER A 12 -29.65 -25.39 -21.72
CA SER A 12 -29.61 -24.30 -20.74
C SER A 12 -29.08 -23.01 -21.40
N PRO A 13 -29.64 -21.84 -21.05
CA PRO A 13 -29.10 -20.56 -21.49
C PRO A 13 -27.77 -20.31 -20.76
N THR A 14 -26.67 -20.24 -21.50
CA THR A 14 -25.38 -19.77 -20.98
C THR A 14 -25.37 -18.25 -21.01
N ASP A 15 -26.06 -17.64 -20.05
CA ASP A 15 -25.76 -16.28 -19.61
C ASP A 15 -24.85 -16.37 -18.39
N ASN A 16 -23.55 -16.18 -18.60
CA ASN A 16 -22.74 -15.47 -17.61
C ASN A 16 -21.48 -14.93 -18.30
N ASP A 17 -21.61 -13.71 -18.79
CA ASP A 17 -20.53 -12.76 -19.02
C ASP A 17 -19.91 -12.38 -17.66
N SER A 18 -19.30 -13.35 -16.97
CA SER A 18 -18.43 -13.08 -15.83
C SER A 18 -17.00 -13.12 -16.34
N ASN A 19 -16.50 -11.91 -16.65
CA ASN A 19 -15.08 -11.63 -16.81
C ASN A 19 -14.36 -11.88 -15.46
N ASP A 20 -14.30 -13.15 -15.05
CA ASP A 20 -13.68 -13.69 -13.83
C ASP A 20 -12.15 -13.78 -14.02
N GLU A 21 -11.54 -12.71 -14.51
CA GLU A 21 -10.09 -12.63 -14.50
C GLU A 21 -9.65 -12.43 -13.05
N ALA A 22 -8.96 -13.43 -12.51
CA ALA A 22 -8.45 -13.39 -11.15
C ALA A 22 -7.62 -12.12 -10.97
N PRO A 23 -7.78 -11.38 -9.86
CA PRO A 23 -6.98 -10.18 -9.64
C PRO A 23 -5.50 -10.55 -9.64
N CYS A 24 -4.69 -9.77 -10.35
CA CYS A 24 -3.23 -9.86 -10.33
C CYS A 24 -2.64 -8.60 -9.69
N CYS A 25 -1.43 -8.72 -9.17
CA CYS A 25 -0.71 -7.55 -8.67
C CYS A 25 -0.38 -6.60 -9.83
N TRP A 26 -0.89 -5.36 -9.82
CA TRP A 26 -0.64 -4.41 -10.92
C TRP A 26 0.83 -3.97 -11.05
N LEU A 27 1.69 -4.33 -10.09
CA LEU A 27 3.12 -4.00 -10.09
C LEU A 27 3.99 -5.13 -10.65
N CYS A 28 3.82 -6.36 -10.15
CA CYS A 28 4.65 -7.51 -10.56
C CYS A 28 3.93 -8.45 -11.53
N LEU A 29 2.65 -8.21 -11.81
CA LEU A 29 1.78 -9.00 -12.68
C LEU A 29 1.57 -10.46 -12.22
N ALA A 30 2.02 -10.81 -11.02
CA ALA A 30 1.81 -12.13 -10.46
C ALA A 30 0.38 -12.28 -9.88
N GLU A 31 -0.17 -13.48 -10.06
CA GLU A 31 -1.39 -13.94 -9.42
C GLU A 31 -1.10 -14.54 -8.03
N GLY A 32 -2.10 -14.54 -7.15
CA GLY A 32 -2.00 -15.12 -5.81
C GLY A 32 -1.15 -14.33 -4.81
N PRO A 33 -0.89 -14.91 -3.62
CA PRO A 33 -0.15 -14.26 -2.55
C PRO A 33 1.31 -13.96 -2.91
N ASP A 34 1.95 -13.04 -2.19
CA ASP A 34 3.38 -12.81 -2.33
C ASP A 34 4.22 -13.94 -1.71
N ALA A 35 5.56 -13.81 -1.77
CA ALA A 35 6.49 -14.79 -1.21
C ALA A 35 6.35 -15.03 0.30
N SER A 36 5.70 -14.12 1.03
CA SER A 36 5.39 -14.25 2.45
C SER A 36 4.00 -14.84 2.72
N GLY A 37 3.23 -15.12 1.67
CA GLY A 37 1.84 -15.58 1.76
C GLY A 37 0.84 -14.45 1.97
N GLN A 38 1.24 -13.17 1.86
CA GLN A 38 0.30 -12.04 1.98
C GLN A 38 -0.55 -11.88 0.73
N GLN A 39 -1.86 -11.75 0.94
CA GLN A 39 -2.85 -11.55 -0.12
C GLN A 39 -2.78 -10.13 -0.71
N PHE A 40 -3.48 -9.93 -1.83
CA PHE A 40 -3.63 -8.59 -2.42
C PHE A 40 -4.39 -7.66 -1.50
N VAL A 41 -3.97 -6.40 -1.49
CA VAL A 41 -4.65 -5.30 -0.83
C VAL A 41 -5.20 -4.33 -1.86
N ARG A 42 -6.35 -3.72 -1.55
CA ARG A 42 -6.96 -2.65 -2.33
C ARG A 42 -7.76 -1.73 -1.43
N ASP A 43 -7.10 -0.69 -0.91
CA ASP A 43 -7.73 0.36 -0.09
C ASP A 43 -7.71 1.72 -0.81
N CYS A 44 -8.14 1.74 -2.06
CA CYS A 44 -8.31 2.93 -2.89
C CYS A 44 -9.54 2.76 -3.82
N SER A 45 -9.92 3.80 -4.57
CA SER A 45 -11.10 3.77 -5.44
C SER A 45 -10.87 3.24 -6.85
N CYS A 46 -9.79 2.48 -7.09
CA CYS A 46 -9.64 1.79 -8.36
C CYS A 46 -10.78 0.78 -8.58
N ARG A 47 -11.26 0.69 -9.83
CA ARG A 47 -12.37 -0.19 -10.24
C ARG A 47 -11.86 -1.43 -10.96
N GLY A 48 -12.66 -2.50 -10.96
CA GLY A 48 -12.29 -3.78 -11.59
C GLY A 48 -11.07 -4.41 -10.91
N SER A 49 -10.21 -5.05 -11.70
CA SER A 49 -8.93 -5.63 -11.24
C SER A 49 -7.84 -4.58 -11.02
N SER A 50 -8.08 -3.31 -11.34
CA SER A 50 -7.10 -2.25 -11.11
C SER A 50 -6.94 -1.98 -9.61
N GLY A 51 -5.69 -1.77 -9.18
CA GLY A 51 -5.35 -1.36 -7.83
C GLY A 51 -5.15 -2.48 -6.81
N TYR A 52 -5.36 -3.74 -7.18
CA TYR A 52 -4.89 -4.89 -6.38
C TYR A 52 -3.38 -5.04 -6.50
N ALA A 53 -2.66 -5.00 -5.39
CA ALA A 53 -1.24 -5.30 -5.37
C ALA A 53 -0.86 -5.97 -4.06
N HIS A 54 0.28 -6.65 -4.06
CA HIS A 54 0.94 -7.05 -2.82
C HIS A 54 1.41 -5.80 -2.09
N ILE A 55 1.25 -5.78 -0.77
CA ILE A 55 1.71 -4.66 0.04
C ILE A 55 3.22 -4.44 -0.10
N SER A 56 3.99 -5.53 -0.14
CA SER A 56 5.44 -5.53 -0.39
C SER A 56 5.80 -4.86 -1.71
N CYS A 57 5.04 -5.12 -2.78
CA CYS A 57 5.23 -4.44 -4.06
C CYS A 57 4.93 -2.94 -3.97
N ILE A 58 3.83 -2.52 -3.30
CA ILE A 58 3.50 -1.10 -3.14
C ILE A 58 4.63 -0.38 -2.39
N ILE A 59 5.14 -0.98 -1.31
CA ILE A 59 6.27 -0.44 -0.54
C ILE A 59 7.49 -0.28 -1.43
N GLY A 60 7.91 -1.32 -2.16
CA GLY A 60 9.07 -1.25 -3.04
C GLY A 60 8.92 -0.20 -4.16
N TYR A 61 7.72 -0.07 -4.73
CA TYR A 61 7.41 0.99 -5.68
C TYR A 61 7.55 2.37 -5.03
N ALA A 62 7.02 2.56 -3.82
CA ALA A 62 7.06 3.83 -3.12
C ALA A 62 8.47 4.24 -2.69
N GLU A 63 9.27 3.31 -2.17
CA GLU A 63 10.69 3.53 -1.85
C GLU A 63 11.46 3.96 -3.10
N SER A 64 11.29 3.25 -4.22
CA SER A 64 11.92 3.62 -5.49
C SER A 64 11.46 5.00 -5.99
N ALA A 65 10.19 5.35 -5.79
CA ALA A 65 9.64 6.63 -6.21
C ALA A 65 10.14 7.81 -5.36
N GLU A 66 10.37 7.62 -4.06
CA GLU A 66 10.94 8.65 -3.18
C GLU A 66 12.44 8.86 -3.42
N SER A 67 13.20 7.79 -3.71
CA SER A 67 14.65 7.87 -3.98
C SER A 67 15.00 8.44 -5.35
N ASP A 68 14.07 8.44 -6.31
CA ASP A 68 14.31 8.96 -7.66
C ASP A 68 14.14 10.49 -7.71
N THR A 69 15.25 11.22 -7.58
CA THR A 69 15.26 12.69 -7.62
C THR A 69 14.79 13.29 -8.93
N ASN A 70 14.76 12.50 -10.02
CA ASN A 70 14.25 12.93 -11.32
C ASN A 70 12.72 12.78 -11.44
N ARG A 71 12.07 12.05 -10.51
CA ARG A 71 10.61 11.96 -10.46
C ARG A 71 10.04 13.20 -9.80
N VAL A 72 9.43 14.05 -10.63
CA VAL A 72 8.68 15.24 -10.19
C VAL A 72 7.19 14.87 -10.06
N GLY A 73 6.52 15.40 -9.02
CA GLY A 73 5.06 15.29 -8.86
C GLY A 73 4.60 14.17 -7.92
N ASP A 74 3.45 13.56 -8.24
CA ASP A 74 2.70 12.60 -7.39
C ASP A 74 3.49 11.36 -6.96
N ALA A 75 4.63 11.07 -7.61
CA ALA A 75 5.50 9.95 -7.26
C ALA A 75 6.00 10.01 -5.80
N ARG A 76 6.24 11.22 -5.26
CA ARG A 76 6.64 11.41 -3.85
C ARG A 76 5.53 11.13 -2.85
N ASN A 77 4.30 10.93 -3.32
CA ASN A 77 3.16 10.56 -2.51
C ASN A 77 2.82 9.07 -2.62
N ALA A 78 3.71 8.23 -3.18
CA ALA A 78 3.44 6.80 -3.39
C ALA A 78 3.18 6.01 -2.09
N PHE A 79 3.68 6.47 -0.93
CA PHE A 79 3.30 5.91 0.37
C PHE A 79 1.92 6.37 0.88
N ILE A 80 1.38 7.45 0.32
CA ILE A 80 0.19 8.14 0.82
C ILE A 80 -1.02 7.88 -0.08
N ALA A 81 -0.83 7.91 -1.39
CA ALA A 81 -1.88 7.87 -2.39
C ALA A 81 -1.60 6.84 -3.48
N CYS A 82 -2.67 6.22 -3.98
CA CYS A 82 -2.60 5.28 -5.07
C CYS A 82 -2.10 5.97 -6.34
N PRO A 83 -1.05 5.45 -7.02
CA PRO A 83 -0.52 6.09 -8.23
C PRO A 83 -1.51 6.01 -9.41
N ASN A 84 -2.45 5.06 -9.39
CA ASN A 84 -3.43 4.86 -10.45
C ASN A 84 -4.62 5.84 -10.33
N CYS A 85 -5.31 5.86 -9.19
CA CYS A 85 -6.51 6.68 -8.99
C CYS A 85 -6.28 7.97 -8.19
N LYS A 86 -5.07 8.22 -7.70
CA LYS A 86 -4.65 9.39 -6.90
C LYS A 86 -5.36 9.57 -5.55
N GLN A 87 -6.26 8.66 -5.18
CA GLN A 87 -6.89 8.68 -3.87
C GLN A 87 -5.91 8.24 -2.78
N LEU A 88 -6.01 8.88 -1.61
CA LEU A 88 -5.34 8.45 -0.39
C LEU A 88 -5.66 6.98 -0.10
N TYR A 89 -4.66 6.21 0.26
CA TYR A 89 -4.89 4.87 0.80
C TYR A 89 -5.73 4.96 2.08
N GLN A 90 -6.54 3.94 2.35
CA GLN A 90 -7.45 3.86 3.49
C GLN A 90 -7.11 2.69 4.41
N ASN A 91 -7.83 2.59 5.53
CA ASN A 91 -7.82 1.44 6.45
C ASN A 91 -6.42 0.97 6.86
N GLU A 92 -6.21 -0.34 6.93
CA GLU A 92 -4.97 -0.98 7.35
C GLU A 92 -3.83 -0.70 6.37
N LEU A 93 -4.09 -0.66 5.06
CA LEU A 93 -3.06 -0.34 4.07
C LEU A 93 -2.43 1.04 4.32
N ARG A 94 -3.25 2.05 4.66
CA ARG A 94 -2.73 3.38 5.01
C ARG A 94 -1.81 3.33 6.24
N GLN A 95 -2.20 2.55 7.25
CA GLN A 95 -1.42 2.39 8.48
C GLN A 95 -0.08 1.72 8.16
N ASP A 96 -0.09 0.63 7.40
CA ASP A 96 1.11 -0.13 7.06
C ASP A 96 2.07 0.65 6.17
N LEU A 97 1.57 1.36 5.16
CA LEU A 97 2.42 2.20 4.30
C LEU A 97 3.03 3.37 5.08
N SER A 98 2.31 3.96 6.04
CA SER A 98 2.87 5.00 6.89
C SER A 98 4.02 4.49 7.77
N LYS A 99 3.89 3.27 8.32
CA LYS A 99 4.95 2.61 9.10
C LYS A 99 6.14 2.26 8.21
N ALA A 100 5.88 1.74 7.01
CA ALA A 100 6.92 1.43 6.04
C ALA A 100 7.72 2.68 5.65
N ARG A 101 7.05 3.82 5.44
CA ARG A 101 7.72 5.08 5.13
C ARG A 101 8.63 5.58 6.25
N VAL A 102 8.21 5.47 7.52
CA VAL A 102 9.07 5.81 8.66
C VAL A 102 10.32 4.93 8.67
N ARG A 103 10.15 3.60 8.51
CA ARG A 103 11.28 2.66 8.45
C ARG A 103 12.22 2.95 7.29
N PHE A 104 11.67 3.32 6.13
CA PHE A 104 12.44 3.72 4.95
C PHE A 104 13.28 4.96 5.24
N ALA A 105 12.67 6.02 5.81
CA ALA A 105 13.38 7.23 6.19
C ALA A 105 14.50 6.94 7.21
N GLU A 106 14.21 6.13 8.24
CA GLU A 106 15.18 5.71 9.26
C GLU A 106 16.36 4.90 8.70
N ARG A 107 16.10 4.09 7.67
CA ARG A 107 17.11 3.23 7.05
C ARG A 107 18.00 3.99 6.07
N ASP A 108 17.41 4.80 5.20
CA ASP A 108 18.08 5.31 4.00
C ASP A 108 18.50 6.78 4.10
N TYR A 109 18.01 7.52 5.11
CA TYR A 109 18.33 8.93 5.27
C TYR A 109 18.96 9.21 6.64
N THR A 110 20.12 9.89 6.62
CA THR A 110 20.80 10.36 7.84
C THR A 110 20.26 11.72 8.28
N MET A 111 20.16 11.97 9.58
CA MET A 111 19.70 13.27 10.12
C MET A 111 20.80 14.34 10.20
N ASP A 112 21.94 14.15 9.54
CA ASP A 112 23.09 15.06 9.55
C ASP A 112 23.04 16.11 8.42
N ASN A 113 22.07 16.01 7.52
CA ASN A 113 21.86 16.94 6.42
C ASN A 113 20.37 17.32 6.30
N ALA A 114 20.10 18.41 5.58
CA ALA A 114 18.76 18.99 5.47
C ALA A 114 17.76 18.05 4.78
N GLU A 115 18.21 17.29 3.77
CA GLU A 115 17.37 16.35 3.04
C GLU A 115 16.89 15.22 3.97
N GLY A 116 17.81 14.58 4.68
CA GLY A 116 17.43 13.50 5.58
C GLY A 116 16.60 13.97 6.77
N VAL A 117 16.88 15.15 7.34
CA VAL A 117 15.99 15.76 8.35
C VAL A 117 14.58 15.98 7.79
N ALA A 118 14.46 16.49 6.56
CA ALA A 118 13.16 16.71 5.91
C ALA A 118 12.41 15.39 5.66
N MET A 119 13.12 14.34 5.23
CA MET A 119 12.53 13.02 4.99
C MET A 119 12.01 12.38 6.27
N HIS A 120 12.83 12.38 7.34
CA HIS A 120 12.43 11.92 8.67
C HIS A 120 11.22 12.68 9.20
N ALA A 121 11.30 14.02 9.20
CA ALA A 121 10.21 14.86 9.70
C ALA A 121 8.90 14.61 8.92
N THR A 122 8.97 14.52 7.59
CA THR A 122 7.78 14.27 6.76
C THR A 122 7.19 12.89 7.00
N ALA A 123 8.01 11.85 7.11
CA ALA A 123 7.54 10.49 7.39
C ALA A 123 6.87 10.41 8.77
N VAL A 124 7.52 10.94 9.81
CA VAL A 124 7.00 10.94 11.19
C VAL A 124 5.73 11.79 11.31
N MET A 125 5.67 12.98 10.71
CA MET A 125 4.46 13.81 10.73
C MET A 125 3.27 13.08 10.09
N ASN A 126 3.47 12.45 8.92
CA ASN A 126 2.41 11.67 8.28
C ASN A 126 1.94 10.52 9.18
N ARG A 127 2.86 9.80 9.82
CA ARG A 127 2.52 8.74 10.78
C ARG A 127 1.74 9.28 11.97
N MET A 128 2.14 10.41 12.52
CA MET A 128 1.50 11.04 13.68
C MET A 128 0.03 11.39 13.41
N THR A 129 -0.34 11.74 12.18
CA THR A 129 -1.75 11.99 11.82
C THR A 129 -2.66 10.75 11.86
N LEU A 130 -2.08 9.56 11.96
CA LEU A 130 -2.81 8.28 11.96
C LEU A 130 -2.87 7.60 13.33
N ILE A 131 -2.24 8.21 14.34
CA ILE A 131 -2.18 7.70 15.70
C ILE A 131 -3.45 8.09 16.43
N ASP A 132 -4.18 7.08 16.88
CA ASP A 132 -5.36 7.25 17.72
C ASP A 132 -4.95 7.22 19.20
N ALA A 133 -4.86 8.39 19.85
CA ALA A 133 -4.40 8.50 21.23
C ALA A 133 -5.28 7.75 22.26
N GLU A 134 -6.50 7.37 21.88
CA GLU A 134 -7.41 6.59 22.73
C GLU A 134 -7.02 5.10 22.74
N LYS A 135 -6.34 4.63 21.69
CA LYS A 135 -5.84 3.26 21.60
C LYS A 135 -4.48 3.16 22.28
N GLN A 136 -4.38 2.27 23.27
CA GLN A 136 -3.16 2.10 24.07
C GLN A 136 -1.92 1.83 23.21
N TYR A 137 -2.03 0.99 22.18
CA TYR A 137 -0.92 0.67 21.28
C TYR A 137 -0.44 1.92 20.52
N ASP A 138 -1.36 2.65 19.92
CA ASP A 138 -1.09 3.89 19.19
C ASP A 138 -0.49 4.97 20.09
N ARG A 139 -0.95 5.08 21.34
CA ARG A 139 -0.34 5.99 22.33
C ARG A 139 1.12 5.65 22.62
N ILE A 140 1.45 4.36 22.77
CA ILE A 140 2.84 3.91 22.97
C ILE A 140 3.67 4.25 21.73
N GLU A 141 3.15 3.96 20.54
CA GLU A 141 3.82 4.27 19.28
C GLU A 141 4.06 5.78 19.14
N GLY A 142 3.07 6.62 19.44
CA GLY A 142 3.19 8.08 19.38
C GLY A 142 4.24 8.62 20.34
N ASN A 143 4.34 8.06 21.55
CA ASN A 143 5.40 8.42 22.49
C ASN A 143 6.79 8.05 21.96
N ASN A 144 6.93 6.88 21.32
CA ASN A 144 8.20 6.46 20.74
C ASN A 144 8.62 7.37 19.58
N LEU A 145 7.69 7.72 18.70
CA LEU A 145 7.95 8.65 17.58
C LEU A 145 8.28 10.07 18.08
N HIS A 146 7.64 10.52 19.15
CA HIS A 146 7.98 11.80 19.77
C HIS A 146 9.42 11.77 20.33
N GLN A 147 9.82 10.68 20.99
CA GLN A 147 11.17 10.53 21.52
C GLN A 147 12.23 10.49 20.40
N THR A 148 11.99 9.78 19.29
CA THR A 148 12.93 9.78 18.16
C THR A 148 13.08 11.16 17.53
N SER A 149 11.99 11.94 17.44
CA SER A 149 12.04 13.32 16.93
C SER A 149 12.76 14.33 17.84
N THR A 150 12.83 14.06 19.15
CA THR A 150 13.39 14.99 20.15
C THR A 150 14.83 14.66 20.55
N ARG A 151 15.26 13.41 20.39
CA ARG A 151 16.64 12.97 20.69
C ARG A 151 17.70 13.66 19.80
N THR A 152 17.28 14.27 18.70
CA THR A 152 18.08 15.08 17.76
C THR A 152 18.59 16.40 18.35
N ARG A 153 18.22 16.77 19.59
CA ARG A 153 18.69 18.01 20.25
C ARG A 153 19.89 17.86 21.20
N VAL A 154 20.45 16.66 21.40
CA VAL A 154 21.44 16.40 22.47
C VAL A 154 22.87 16.11 21.95
N TYR A 155 23.18 16.38 20.69
CA TYR A 155 24.56 16.31 20.17
C TYR A 155 25.05 17.67 19.68
N GLN A 156 25.07 18.66 20.58
CA GLN A 156 25.87 19.86 20.47
C GLN A 156 26.30 20.29 21.88
N ASP A 157 27.28 19.58 22.45
CA ASP A 157 28.14 20.05 23.53
C ASP A 157 29.58 19.61 23.25
#